data_AF-A0A5K1AFD9-F1
#
_entry.id   AF-A0A5K1AFD9-F1
#
_cell.length_a   1.000
_cell.length_b   1.000
_cell.length_c   1.000
_cell.angle_alpha   90.00
_cell.angle_beta   90.00
_cell.angle_gamma   90.00
#
_symmetry.space_group_name_H-M   'P 1'
#
loop_
_entity.id
_entity.type
_entity.pdbx_description
1 polymer ?
#
loop_
_entity_poly.entity_id
_entity_poly.type
_entity_poly.pdbx_seq_one_letter_code
_entity_poly.pdbx_strand_id
1 'polypeptide(L)' 'HEERAFLLKFSAMEIYNEAVRDLLSTDSTPLRLLDDPE' A
#
# COMPACT_ATOMS: atom_id res chain seq x y z
N HIS A 1 -8.68 -33.19 2.62
CA HIS A 1 -7.80 -32.03 2.79
C HIS A 1 -8.54 -30.83 2.24
N GLU A 2 -9.05 -29.94 3.10
CA GLU A 2 -9.59 -28.66 2.61
C GLU A 2 -8.43 -27.85 2.02
N GLU A 3 -8.50 -27.57 0.72
CA GLU A 3 -7.51 -26.77 0.01
C GLU A 3 -7.59 -25.33 0.53
N ARG A 4 -6.55 -24.87 1.23
CA ARG A 4 -6.49 -23.49 1.70
C ARG A 4 -6.14 -22.57 0.53
N ALA A 5 -6.95 -21.55 0.32
CA ALA A 5 -6.64 -20.46 -0.61
C ALA A 5 -5.90 -19.34 0.13
N PHE A 6 -4.77 -18.91 -0.41
CA PHE A 6 -3.96 -17.81 0.13
C PHE A 6 -3.89 -16.67 -0.88
N LEU A 7 -3.99 -15.44 -0.39
CA LEU A 7 -3.76 -14.23 -1.17
C LEU A 7 -2.54 -13.51 -0.61
N LEU A 8 -1.54 -13.28 -1.46
CA LEU A 8 -0.35 -12.50 -1.12
C LEU A 8 -0.40 -11.16 -1.85
N LYS A 9 -0.16 -10.07 -1.13
CA LYS A 9 -0.10 -8.71 -1.66
C LYS A 9 1.22 -8.07 -1.21
N PHE A 10 1.85 -7.33 -2.11
CA PHE A 10 3.06 -6.56 -1.83
C PHE A 10 2.77 -5.08 -2.02
N SER A 11 3.42 -4.27 -1.18
CA SER A 11 3.44 -2.81 -1.28
C SER A 11 4.86 -2.33 -1.06
N ALA A 12 5.25 -1.24 -1.73
CA ALA A 12 6.51 -0.55 -1.47
C ALA A 12 6.25 0.95 -1.42
N MET A 13 6.76 1.61 -0.38
CA MET A 13 6.58 3.05 -0.18
C MET A 13 7.85 3.66 0.41
N GLU A 14 8.06 4.95 0.15
CA GLU A 14 9.08 5.77 0.82
C GLU A 14 8.45 6.81 1.74
N ILE A 15 9.18 7.17 2.79
CA ILE A 15 8.87 8.32 3.65
C ILE A 15 10.08 9.25 3.60
N TYR A 16 9.91 10.40 2.96
CA TYR A 16 10.94 11.41 2.85
C TYR A 16 10.36 12.78 3.15
N ASN A 17 10.93 13.48 4.11
CA ASN A 17 10.46 14.80 4.55
C ASN A 17 8.94 14.82 4.83
N GLU A 18 8.47 13.81 5.57
CA GLU A 18 7.06 13.62 5.94
C GLU A 18 6.10 13.36 4.76
N ALA A 19 6.60 13.28 3.53
CA ALA A 19 5.82 12.86 2.38
C ALA A 19 5.89 11.33 2.21
N VAL A 20 4.72 10.69 2.14
CA VAL A 20 4.58 9.27 1.85
C VAL A 20 4.33 9.10 0.35
N ARG A 21 5.12 8.28 -0.33
CA ARG A 21 4.98 8.02 -1.77
C ARG A 21 4.96 6.53 -2.08
N ASP A 22 4.12 6.16 -3.04
CA ASP A 22 4.08 4.82 -3.62
C ASP A 22 5.26 4.62 -4.59
N LEU A 23 6.02 3.54 -4.40
CA LEU A 23 7.17 3.18 -5.24
C LEU A 23 6.82 2.22 -6.38
N LEU A 24 5.59 1.69 -6.41
CA LEU A 24 5.09 0.77 -7.42
C LEU A 24 4.11 1.45 -8.40
N SER A 25 3.67 2.66 -8.10
CA SER A 25 2.85 3.51 -8.97
C SER A 25 3.70 4.49 -9.78
N THR A 26 3.30 4.75 -11.03
CA THR A 26 3.87 5.83 -11.87
C THR A 26 3.34 7.21 -11.48
N ASP A 27 2.17 7.26 -10.85
CA ASP A 27 1.57 8.48 -10.34
C ASP A 27 2.11 8.74 -8.93
N SER A 28 3.08 9.64 -8.83
CA SER A 28 3.82 9.96 -7.61
C SER A 28 3.06 10.89 -6.65
N THR A 29 1.73 10.86 -6.69
CA THR A 29 0.90 11.66 -5.79
C THR A 29 1.12 11.22 -4.33
N PRO A 30 1.32 12.16 -3.39
CA PRO A 30 1.49 11.82 -1.99
C PRO A 30 0.31 11.01 -1.45
N LEU A 31 0.61 9.90 -0.78
CA LEU A 31 -0.39 9.08 -0.11
C LEU A 31 -0.93 9.82 1.11
N ARG A 32 -2.23 9.64 1.37
CA ARG A 32 -2.91 10.17 2.56
C ARG A 32 -3.33 9.00 3.44
N LEU A 33 -3.21 9.18 4.75
CA LEU A 33 -3.86 8.31 5.71
C LEU A 33 -5.37 8.51 5.59
N LEU A 34 -6.08 7.41 5.44
CA LEU A 34 -7.53 7.36 5.44
C LEU A 34 -7.94 6.56 6.66
N ASP A 35 -9.01 6.99 7.33
CA ASP A 35 -9.68 6.16 8.31
C ASP A 35 -10.28 4.93 7.62
N ASP A 36 -10.40 3.82 8.36
CA ASP A 36 -11.10 2.65 7.85
C ASP A 36 -12.55 3.04 7.50
N PRO A 37 -13.09 2.52 6.38
CA PRO A 37 -14.46 2.83 5.96
C PRO A 37 -15.55 2.18 6.84
N GLU A 38 -15.19 1.52 7.95
CA GLU A 38 -16.07 0.90 8.95
C GLU A 38 -16.06 1.65 10.29
#